data_AF-A0A381Q9Z2-F1
#
_entry.id   AF-A0A381Q9Z2-F1
#
_cell.length_a   1.000
_cell.length_b   1.000
_cell.length_c   1.000
_cell.angle_alpha   90.00
_cell.angle_beta   90.00
_cell.angle_gamma   90.00
#
_symmetry.space_group_name_H-M   'P 1'
#
loop_
_entity.id
_entity.type
_entity.pdbx_description
1 polymer ?
#
loop_
_entity_poly.entity_id
_entity_poly.type
_entity_poly.pdbx_seq_one_letter_code
_entity_poly.pdbx_strand_id
1 'polypeptide(L)'
;MLNRYWLITNGDGKKEEVHGPGVVGEQPKLNPGEAFRYTSGAVLETAVGTMEGHYEFQGDDGDLFQVAIPPFSLAVPNVVH
;
A
#
# COMPACT_ATOMS: atom_id res chain seq x y z
N MET A 1 3.26 -12.09 -4.94
CA MET A 1 2.86 -11.24 -3.80
C MET A 1 1.88 -12.00 -2.93
N LEU A 2 2.09 -12.05 -1.61
CA LEU A 2 1.24 -12.80 -0.68
C LEU A 2 0.32 -11.91 0.16
N ASN A 3 0.87 -10.88 0.80
CA ASN A 3 0.17 -10.04 1.77
C ASN A 3 0.53 -8.56 1.57
N ARG A 4 -0.34 -7.67 2.04
CA ARG A 4 -0.09 -6.23 2.12
C ARG A 4 -0.30 -5.73 3.54
N TYR A 5 0.51 -4.74 3.89
CA TYR A 5 0.33 -3.89 5.04
C TYR A 5 0.29 -2.44 4.59
N TRP A 6 -0.66 -1.68 5.14
CA TRP A 6 -0.73 -0.23 5.02
C TRP A 6 -0.87 0.40 6.40
N LEU A 7 -0.08 1.45 6.62
CA LEU A 7 -0.27 2.43 7.67
C LEU A 7 -0.78 3.72 7.02
N ILE A 8 -2.00 4.11 7.39
CA ILE A 8 -2.65 5.31 6.90
C ILE A 8 -2.68 6.31 8.05
N THR A 9 -2.09 7.50 7.85
CA THR A 9 -2.12 8.58 8.84
C THR A 9 -2.94 9.73 8.28
N ASN A 10 -4.01 10.13 8.96
CA ASN A 10 -4.83 11.25 8.54
C ASN A 10 -4.15 12.60 8.91
N GLY A 11 -4.75 13.72 8.51
CA GLY A 11 -4.21 15.07 8.73
C GLY A 11 -4.12 15.49 10.20
N ASP A 12 -4.87 14.83 11.08
CA ASP A 12 -4.82 15.04 12.53
C ASP A 12 -3.83 14.10 13.24
N GLY A 13 -3.11 13.27 12.47
CA GLY A 13 -2.15 12.29 13.00
C GLY A 13 -2.78 10.98 13.50
N LYS A 14 -4.09 10.77 13.32
CA LYS A 14 -4.77 9.49 13.63
C LYS A 14 -4.29 8.43 12.64
N LYS A 15 -3.95 7.25 13.18
CA LYS A 15 -3.40 6.13 12.43
C LYS A 15 -4.42 5.00 12.26
N GLU A 16 -4.48 4.42 11.08
CA GLU A 16 -5.23 3.22 10.75
C GLU A 16 -4.31 2.19 10.09
N GLU A 17 -4.43 0.94 10.50
CA GLU A 17 -3.66 -0.17 9.96
C GLU A 17 -4.55 -1.10 9.14
N VAL A 18 -4.16 -1.37 7.90
CA VAL A 18 -4.86 -2.29 7.01
C VAL A 18 -3.93 -3.42 6.63
N HIS A 19 -4.31 -4.63 7.01
CA HIS A 19 -3.59 -5.86 6.69
C HIS A 19 -4.49 -6.79 5.88
N GLY A 20 -3.93 -7.50 4.90
CA GLY A 20 -4.70 -8.52 4.20
C GLY A 20 -3.95 -9.24 3.09
N PRO A 21 -4.52 -10.35 2.59
CA PRO A 21 -3.94 -11.13 1.53
C PRO A 21 -4.02 -10.39 0.19
N GLY A 22 -2.93 -10.48 -0.57
CA GLY A 22 -2.81 -9.99 -1.94
C GLY A 22 -3.13 -8.51 -2.09
N VAL A 23 -3.54 -8.14 -3.31
CA VAL A 23 -4.07 -6.83 -3.68
C VAL A 23 -5.34 -7.05 -4.49
N VAL A 24 -6.42 -6.33 -4.17
CA VAL A 24 -7.72 -6.43 -4.86
C VAL A 24 -8.27 -7.86 -5.02
N GLY A 25 -7.87 -8.80 -4.14
CA GLY A 25 -8.27 -10.20 -4.20
C GLY A 25 -7.33 -11.10 -5.02
N GLU A 26 -6.25 -10.54 -5.57
CA GLU A 26 -5.25 -11.25 -6.39
C GLU A 26 -3.91 -11.37 -5.67
N GLN A 27 -3.19 -12.47 -5.93
CA GLN A 27 -1.82 -12.69 -5.50
C GLN A 27 -0.92 -12.80 -6.75
N PRO A 28 -0.54 -11.68 -7.37
CA PRO A 28 0.21 -11.71 -8.63
C PRO A 28 1.58 -12.38 -8.45
N LYS A 29 1.92 -13.27 -9.37
CA LYS A 29 3.30 -13.73 -9.59
C LYS A 29 3.91 -12.83 -10.66
N LEU A 30 5.09 -12.28 -10.38
CA LEU A 30 5.83 -11.40 -11.28
C LEU A 30 7.11 -12.09 -11.72
N ASN A 31 7.28 -12.30 -13.02
CA ASN A 31 8.55 -12.71 -13.59
C ASN A 31 9.48 -11.49 -13.74
N PRO A 32 10.80 -11.70 -13.91
CA PRO A 32 11.73 -10.61 -14.18
C PRO A 32 11.28 -9.73 -15.36
N GLY A 33 11.12 -8.44 -15.11
CA GLY A 33 10.68 -7.45 -16.11
C GLY A 33 9.17 -7.28 -16.23
N GLU A 34 8.36 -8.08 -15.55
CA GLU A 34 6.91 -7.91 -15.51
C GLU A 34 6.49 -6.84 -14.50
N ALA A 35 5.36 -6.21 -14.79
CA ALA A 35 4.74 -5.23 -13.90
C ALA A 35 3.26 -5.56 -13.72
N PHE A 36 2.77 -5.44 -12.49
CA PHE A 36 1.36 -5.53 -12.16
C PHE A 36 0.91 -4.18 -11.60
N ARG A 37 -0.24 -3.68 -12.09
CA ARG A 37 -0.80 -2.40 -11.67
C ARG A 37 -2.26 -2.61 -11.26
N TYR A 38 -2.61 -2.06 -10.10
CA TYR A 38 -3.97 -2.06 -9.59
C TYR A 38 -4.31 -0.68 -9.02
N THR A 39 -5.62 -0.45 -8.81
CA THR A 39 -6.14 0.76 -8.16
C THR A 39 -7.04 0.32 -7.01
N SER A 40 -6.87 0.94 -5.85
CA SER A 40 -7.74 0.80 -4.68
C SER A 40 -8.08 2.18 -4.11
N GLY A 41 -9.02 2.24 -3.17
CA GLY A 41 -9.39 3.46 -2.46
C GLY A 41 -9.13 3.35 -0.96
N ALA A 42 -8.93 4.50 -0.30
CA ALA A 42 -8.93 4.67 1.14
C ALA A 42 -9.83 5.88 1.48
N VAL A 43 -10.59 5.79 2.57
CA VAL A 43 -11.41 6.91 3.06
C VAL A 43 -10.66 7.58 4.20
N LEU A 44 -10.49 8.90 4.12
CA LEU A 44 -9.91 9.71 5.18
C LEU A 44 -10.98 10.63 5.78
N GLU A 45 -10.93 10.82 7.10
CA GLU A 45 -11.74 11.81 7.82
C GLU A 45 -11.29 13.26 7.55
N THR A 46 -10.07 13.44 7.01
CA THR A 46 -9.40 14.73 6.78
C THR A 46 -9.11 14.96 5.30
N ALA A 47 -8.94 16.22 4.89
CA ALA A 47 -8.64 16.60 3.50
C ALA A 47 -7.22 16.23 3.03
N VAL A 48 -6.32 15.93 3.98
CA VAL A 48 -4.94 15.49 3.73
C VAL A 48 -4.60 14.29 4.60
N GLY A 49 -3.60 13.52 4.20
CA GLY A 49 -3.04 12.40 4.96
C GLY A 49 -1.83 11.79 4.27
N THR A 50 -1.28 10.72 4.83
CA THR A 50 -0.21 9.92 4.26
C THR A 50 -0.54 8.43 4.28
N MET A 51 0.04 7.70 3.34
CA MET A 51 0.03 6.24 3.31
C MET A 51 1.46 5.74 3.17
N GLU A 52 1.81 4.72 3.94
CA GLU A 52 3.06 3.98 3.84
C GLU A 52 2.80 2.50 4.15
N GLY A 53 3.75 1.62 3.86
CA GLY A 53 3.54 0.21 4.18
C GLY A 53 4.58 -0.70 3.56
N HIS A 54 4.19 -1.95 3.34
CA HIS A 54 5.01 -2.91 2.62
C HIS A 54 4.13 -4.01 2.00
N TYR A 55 4.68 -4.64 0.96
CA TYR A 55 4.18 -5.88 0.43
C TYR A 55 5.07 -7.03 0.91
N GLU A 56 4.44 -8.16 1.23
CA GLU A 56 5.15 -9.41 1.46
C GLU A 56 5.13 -10.25 0.17
N PHE A 57 6.28 -10.74 -0.22
CA PHE A 57 6.50 -11.60 -1.36
C PHE A 57 7.13 -12.91 -0.93
N GLN A 58 6.90 -13.93 -1.75
CA GLN A 58 7.63 -15.18 -1.70
C GLN A 58 8.50 -15.28 -2.95
N GLY A 59 9.79 -15.55 -2.78
CA GLY A 59 10.74 -15.84 -3.84
C GLY A 59 10.49 -17.21 -4.47
N ASP A 60 11.11 -17.48 -5.62
CA ASP A 60 10.99 -18.79 -6.28
C ASP A 60 11.66 -19.93 -5.47
N ASP A 61 12.57 -19.58 -4.56
CA ASP A 61 13.18 -20.47 -3.56
C ASP A 61 12.28 -20.73 -2.33
N GLY A 62 11.16 -20.02 -2.24
CA GLY A 62 10.22 -20.10 -1.12
C GLY A 62 10.49 -19.09 0.00
N ASP A 63 11.56 -18.29 -0.09
CA ASP A 63 11.91 -17.32 0.94
C ASP A 63 10.93 -16.15 0.98
N LEU A 64 10.60 -15.69 2.18
CA LEU A 64 9.73 -14.54 2.38
C LEU A 64 10.54 -13.26 2.49
N PHE A 65 10.13 -12.24 1.76
CA PHE A 65 10.75 -10.92 1.83
C PHE A 65 9.72 -9.80 1.73
N GLN A 66 10.08 -8.65 2.31
CA GLN A 66 9.25 -7.46 2.31
C GLN A 66 9.79 -6.41 1.34
N VAL A 67 8.88 -5.79 0.60
CA VAL A 67 9.16 -4.64 -0.27
C VAL A 67 8.47 -3.43 0.32
N ALA A 68 9.26 -2.47 0.80
CA ALA A 68 8.75 -1.25 1.42
C ALA A 68 8.02 -0.38 0.39
N ILE A 69 6.91 0.22 0.84
CA ILE A 69 6.19 1.26 0.13
C ILE A 69 6.50 2.57 0.86
N PRO A 70 7.32 3.46 0.26
CA PRO A 70 7.65 4.74 0.87
C PRO A 70 6.40 5.58 1.14
N PRO A 71 6.43 6.46 2.16
CA PRO A 71 5.32 7.34 2.46
C PRO A 71 5.01 8.25 1.27
N PHE A 72 3.72 8.35 0.93
CA PHE A 72 3.19 9.30 -0.05
C PHE A 72 1.95 10.01 0.50
N SER A 73 1.67 11.21 -0.01
CA SER A 73 0.57 12.04 0.47
C SER A 73 -0.73 11.77 -0.28
N LEU A 74 -1.83 11.79 0.48
CA LEU A 74 -3.19 11.91 -0.03
C LEU A 74 -3.66 13.34 0.22
N ALA A 75 -4.19 14.00 -0.80
CA ALA A 75 -4.75 15.34 -0.66
C ALA A 75 -5.94 15.53 -1.60
N VAL A 76 -6.99 16.18 -1.11
CA VAL A 76 -8.04 16.71 -1.97
C VAL A 76 -7.42 17.80 -2.85
N PRO A 77 -7.71 17.84 -4.17
CA PRO A 77 -7.20 18.89 -5.05
C PRO A 77 -7.50 20.29 -4.50
N ASN A 78 -6.53 21.20 -4.62
CA ASN A 78 -6.59 22.60 -4.18
C ASN A 78 -6.54 22.87 -2.67
N VAL A 79 -6.10 21.90 -1.84
CA VAL A 79 -5.97 22.08 -0.38
C VAL A 79 -4.54 22.37 0.08
N VAL A 80 -3.54 22.16 -0.79
CA VAL A 80 -2.12 22.45 -0.50
C VAL A 80 -1.63 23.46 -1.55
N HIS A 81 -1.11 24.61 -1.08
CA HIS A 81 -0.52 25.68 -1.88
C HIS A 81 0.96 25.81 -1.56
#